data_AF-A0A552V445-F1
#
_entry.id   AF-A0A552V445-F1
#
_cell.length_a   1.000
_cell.length_b   1.000
_cell.length_c   1.000
_cell.angle_alpha   90.00
_cell.angle_beta   90.00
_cell.angle_gamma   90.00
#
_symmetry.space_group_name_H-M   'P 1'
#
loop_
_entity.id
_entity.type
_entity.pdbx_description
1 polymer ?
#
loop_
_entity_poly.entity_id
_entity_poly.type
_entity_poly.pdbx_seq_one_letter_code
_entity_poly.pdbx_strand_id
1 'polypeptide(L)' 'MAKNFFGLGLAMLFVLLGIHLFTTTANDPSLEYPTLVKGLGIFLIAFFGLGFLAGLKVVFFGPWKKKA' A
#
# COMPACT_ATOMS: atom_id res chain seq x y z
N MET A 1 -15.72 13.05 4.66
CA MET A 1 -14.90 12.38 5.69
C MET A 1 -14.69 10.89 5.37
N ALA A 2 -15.75 10.09 5.17
CA ALA A 2 -15.65 8.64 4.88
C ALA A 2 -14.79 8.25 3.65
N LYS A 3 -14.79 9.07 2.58
CA LYS A 3 -14.06 8.78 1.33
C LYS A 3 -12.53 8.76 1.50
N ASN A 4 -11.98 9.55 2.42
CA ASN A 4 -10.55 9.61 2.70
C ASN A 4 -10.09 8.40 3.54
N PHE A 5 -10.94 7.95 4.48
CA PHE A 5 -10.69 6.74 5.26
C PHE A 5 -10.82 5.47 4.42
N PHE A 6 -11.73 5.44 3.45
CA PHE A 6 -11.84 4.34 2.50
C PHE A 6 -10.57 4.21 1.63
N GLY A 7 -10.03 5.32 1.11
CA GLY A 7 -8.77 5.32 0.35
C GLY A 7 -7.55 4.88 1.19
N LEU A 8 -7.48 5.31 2.46
CA LEU A 8 -6.43 4.88 3.39
C LEU A 8 -6.53 3.38 3.73
N GLY A 9 -7.74 2.89 4.03
CA GLY A 9 -7.96 1.46 4.30
C GLY A 9 -7.62 0.59 3.09
N LEU A 10 -8.00 1.02 1.89
CA LEU A 10 -7.66 0.34 0.65
C LEU A 10 -6.13 0.30 0.43
N ALA A 11 -5.44 1.42 0.62
CA ALA A 11 -3.99 1.48 0.47
C ALA A 11 -3.26 0.58 1.47
N MET A 12 -3.73 0.51 2.72
CA MET A 12 -3.19 -0.39 3.73
C MET A 12 -3.40 -1.87 3.38
N LEU A 13 -4.55 -2.22 2.80
CA LEU A 13 -4.83 -3.57 2.32
C LEU A 13 -3.88 -3.98 1.19
N PHE A 14 -3.58 -3.09 0.24
CA PHE A 14 -2.60 -3.34 -0.83
C PHE A 14 -1.17 -3.46 -0.32
N VAL A 15 -0.79 -2.72 0.72
CA VAL A 15 0.52 -2.88 1.38
C VAL A 15 0.63 -4.26 2.03
N LEU A 16 -0.40 -4.70 2.77
CA LEU A 16 -0.43 -6.05 3.34
C LEU A 16 -0.38 -7.12 2.25
N LEU A 17 -1.11 -6.93 1.15
CA LEU A 17 -1.11 -7.85 0.01
C LEU A 17 0.28 -7.95 -0.64
N GLY A 18 0.99 -6.82 -0.79
CA GLY A 18 2.36 -6.79 -1.29
C GLY A 18 3.35 -7.50 -0.36
N ILE A 19 3.22 -7.32 0.96
CA ILE A 19 4.02 -8.04 1.97
C ILE A 19 3.73 -9.54 1.88
N HIS A 20 2.46 -9.92 1.74
CA HIS A 20 2.07 -11.33 1.59
C HIS A 20 2.70 -11.94 0.34
N LEU A 21 2.52 -11.32 -0.84
CA LEU A 21 3.16 -11.78 -2.08
C LEU A 21 4.69 -11.91 -1.94
N PHE A 22 5.33 -10.98 -1.23
CA PHE A 22 6.77 -10.99 -1.03
C PHE A 22 7.25 -12.08 -0.05
N THR A 23 6.44 -12.42 0.96
CA THR A 23 6.84 -13.37 2.01
C THR A 23 6.43 -14.80 1.70
N THR A 24 5.22 -15.02 1.17
CA THR A 24 4.69 -16.35 0.83
C THR A 24 5.03 -16.72 -0.60
N THR A 25 4.54 -15.96 -1.58
CA THR A 25 4.61 -16.31 -3.01
C THR A 25 6.03 -16.26 -3.54
N ALA A 26 6.82 -15.27 -3.14
CA ALA A 26 8.21 -15.10 -3.57
C ALA A 26 9.21 -16.10 -2.95
N ASN A 27 8.81 -16.87 -1.92
CA ASN A 27 9.61 -17.95 -1.35
C ASN A 27 9.06 -19.33 -1.72
N ASP A 28 8.00 -19.40 -2.53
CA ASP A 28 7.42 -20.66 -2.95
C ASP A 28 8.29 -21.28 -4.07
N PRO A 29 8.88 -22.48 -3.86
CA PRO A 29 9.75 -23.12 -4.85
C PRO A 29 8.99 -23.62 -6.09
N SER A 30 7.65 -23.58 -6.08
CA SER A 30 6.78 -23.93 -7.20
C SER A 30 6.67 -22.84 -8.27
N LEU A 31 7.18 -21.63 -8.01
CA LEU A 31 7.07 -20.48 -8.91
C LEU A 31 8.23 -20.39 -9.89
N GLU A 32 7.89 -20.26 -11.17
CA GLU A 32 8.83 -20.18 -12.28
C GLU A 32 9.65 -18.88 -12.29
N TYR A 33 9.13 -17.79 -11.69
CA TYR A 33 9.76 -16.46 -11.68
C TYR A 33 9.69 -15.76 -10.31
N PRO A 34 10.37 -16.28 -9.26
CA PRO A 34 10.29 -15.75 -7.91
C PRO A 34 10.83 -14.31 -7.80
N THR A 35 11.83 -13.95 -8.61
CA THR A 35 12.38 -12.58 -8.68
C THR A 35 11.36 -11.55 -9.16
N LEU A 36 10.49 -11.94 -10.09
CA LEU A 36 9.48 -11.07 -10.68
C LEU A 36 8.35 -10.81 -9.69
N VAL A 37 7.95 -11.84 -8.93
CA VAL A 37 7.00 -11.73 -7.80
C VAL A 37 7.58 -10.86 -6.68
N LYS A 38 8.88 -11.01 -6.35
CA LYS A 38 9.56 -10.14 -5.38
C LYS A 38 9.51 -8.67 -5.80
N GLY A 39 9.84 -8.39 -7.06
CA GLY A 39 9.77 -7.05 -7.63
C GLY A 39 8.36 -6.46 -7.58
N LEU A 40 7.34 -7.27 -7.93
CA LEU A 40 5.94 -6.86 -7.89
C LEU A 40 5.47 -6.55 -6.45
N GLY A 41 5.84 -7.39 -5.48
CA GLY A 41 5.52 -7.19 -4.07
C GLY A 41 6.15 -5.90 -3.53
N ILE A 42 7.44 -5.66 -3.81
CA ILE A 42 8.13 -4.42 -3.42
C ILE A 42 7.47 -3.20 -4.09
N PHE A 43 7.11 -3.29 -5.36
CA PHE A 43 6.42 -2.21 -6.08
C PHE A 43 5.07 -1.87 -5.44
N LEU A 44 4.26 -2.88 -5.12
CA LEU A 44 2.98 -2.71 -4.41
C LEU A 44 3.17 -2.04 -3.05
N ILE A 45 4.14 -2.51 -2.25
CA ILE A 45 4.42 -1.95 -0.92
C ILE A 45 4.90 -0.50 -1.04
N ALA A 46 5.83 -0.20 -1.94
CA ALA A 46 6.37 1.14 -2.09
C ALA A 46 5.32 2.12 -2.61
N PHE A 47 4.58 1.76 -3.66
CA PHE A 47 3.60 2.63 -4.28
C PHE A 47 2.40 2.91 -3.37
N PHE A 48 1.79 1.85 -2.81
CA PHE A 48 0.66 2.02 -1.90
C PHE A 48 1.07 2.47 -0.50
N GLY A 49 2.27 2.12 -0.04
CA GLY A 49 2.82 2.60 1.23
C GLY A 49 3.11 4.10 1.20
N LEU A 50 3.72 4.61 0.12
CA LEU A 50 3.90 6.05 -0.07
C LEU A 50 2.55 6.77 -0.25
N GLY A 51 1.61 6.18 -0.99
CA GLY A 51 0.25 6.71 -1.13
C GLY A 51 -0.51 6.77 0.21
N PHE A 52 -0.36 5.73 1.04
CA PHE A 52 -0.91 5.69 2.40
C PHE A 52 -0.27 6.76 3.26
N LEU A 53 1.07 6.91 3.25
CA LEU A 53 1.77 7.93 4.03
C LEU A 53 1.37 9.35 3.61
N ALA A 54 1.24 9.59 2.31
CA ALA A 54 0.78 10.86 1.76
C ALA A 54 -0.68 11.14 2.16
N GLY A 55 -1.56 10.14 2.07
CA GLY A 55 -2.94 10.23 2.53
C GLY A 55 -3.04 10.48 4.04
N LEU A 56 -2.21 9.81 4.83
CA LEU A 56 -2.14 9.97 6.29
C LEU A 56 -1.67 11.39 6.63
N LYS A 57 -0.65 11.90 5.93
CA LYS A 57 -0.19 13.27 6.07
C LYS A 57 -1.29 14.27 5.70
N VAL A 58 -2.11 14.02 4.69
CA VAL A 58 -3.24 14.91 4.36
C VAL A 58 -4.36 14.83 5.41
N VAL A 59 -4.60 13.67 6.01
CA VAL A 59 -5.64 13.50 7.06
C VAL A 59 -5.21 14.09 8.40
N PHE A 60 -3.94 13.93 8.79
CA PHE A 60 -3.43 14.38 10.10
C PHE A 60 -2.76 15.77 10.05
N PHE A 61 -2.14 16.15 8.92
CA PHE A 61 -1.39 17.39 8.74
C PHE A 61 -1.87 18.25 7.55
N GLY A 62 -2.89 17.81 6.80
CA GLY A 62 -3.47 18.63 5.74
C GLY A 62 -4.14 19.86 6.34
N PRO A 63 -4.10 21.01 5.63
CA PRO A 63 -4.73 22.22 6.13
C PRO A 63 -6.19 21.88 6.42
N TRP A 64 -6.61 22.16 7.65
CA TRP A 64 -7.97 22.45 8.03
C TRP A 64 -8.57 23.27 6.87
N LYS A 65 -9.26 22.62 5.92
CA LYS A 65 -10.01 23.36 4.91
C LYS A 65 -11.10 24.02 5.74
N LYS A 66 -10.82 25.28 6.06
CA LYS A 66 -11.71 26.21 6.72
C LYS A 66 -13.10 25.98 6.15
N LYS A 67 -14.07 25.89 7.05
CA LYS A 67 -15.46 26.21 6.74
C LYS A 67 -15.49 27.44 5.83
N ALA A 68 -16.03 27.27 4.65
CA ALA A 68 -16.65 28.31 3.84
C ALA A 68 -17.78 27.62 3.09
#